data_AF-A0AAE4MJV1-F1
#
_entry.id   AF-A0AAE4MJV1-F1
#
_cell.length_a   1.000
_cell.length_b   1.000
_cell.length_c   1.000
_cell.angle_alpha   90.00
_cell.angle_beta   90.00
_cell.angle_gamma   90.00
#
_symmetry.space_group_name_H-M   'P 1'
#
loop_
_entity.id
_entity.type
_entity.pdbx_description
1 polymer ?
#
loop_
_entity_poly.entity_id
_entity_poly.type
_entity_poly.pdbx_seq_one_letter_code
_entity_poly.pdbx_strand_id
1 'polypeptide(L)' 'MMILNAQEKKIMKVLYLANKPLSTKEISERAELSWPTTKKYLDEMHKKNYVDGGIKGNSVFWWIKY' A
#
# COMPACT_ATOMS: atom_id res chain seq x y z
N MET A 1 7.42 -17.16 5.15
CA MET A 1 8.37 -16.03 4.97
C MET A 1 7.79 -15.11 3.90
N MET A 2 7.56 -13.83 4.20
CA MET A 2 7.00 -12.88 3.22
C MET A 2 8.04 -12.61 2.13
N ILE A 3 7.82 -13.13 0.91
CA ILE A 3 8.66 -12.79 -0.24
C ILE A 3 8.05 -11.53 -0.87
N LEU A 4 8.43 -10.37 -0.33
CA LEU A 4 8.11 -9.06 -0.92
C LEU A 4 9.22 -8.64 -1.90
N ASN A 5 8.83 -8.15 -3.07
CA ASN A 5 9.77 -7.49 -3.99
C ASN A 5 10.17 -6.09 -3.48
N ALA A 6 11.10 -5.43 -4.16
CA ALA A 6 11.62 -4.13 -3.74
C ALA A 6 10.54 -3.05 -3.57
N GLN A 7 9.52 -3.02 -4.44
CA GLN A 7 8.45 -2.02 -4.40
C GLN A 7 7.41 -2.34 -3.32
N GLU A 8 7.05 -3.61 -3.18
CA GLU A 8 6.19 -4.08 -2.09
C GLU A 8 6.82 -3.78 -0.71
N LYS A 9 8.15 -3.92 -0.58
CA LYS A 9 8.88 -3.53 0.64
C LYS A 9 8.79 -2.04 0.93
N LYS A 10 8.91 -1.18 -0.09
CA LYS A 10 8.75 0.28 0.08
C LYS A 10 7.34 0.63 0.57
N ILE A 11 6.31 0.07 -0.07
CA ILE A 11 4.91 0.28 0.30
C ILE A 11 4.64 -0.23 1.72
N MET A 12 5.10 -1.44 2.05
CA MET A 12 4.96 -2.02 3.39
C MET A 12 5.62 -1.14 4.45
N LYS A 13 6.84 -0.64 4.19
CA LYS A 13 7.54 0.27 5.10
C LYS A 13 6.74 1.56 5.33
N VAL A 14 6.18 2.15 4.27
CA VAL A 14 5.35 3.37 4.37
C VAL A 14 4.11 3.13 5.24
N LEU A 15 3.37 2.04 5.00
CA LEU A 15 2.18 1.71 5.77
C LEU A 15 2.51 1.40 7.24
N TYR A 16 3.59 0.66 7.47
CA TYR A 16 4.06 0.31 8.80
C TYR A 16 4.44 1.54 9.62
N LEU A 17 5.23 2.45 9.03
CA LEU A 17 5.66 3.68 9.70
C LEU A 17 4.50 4.67 9.92
N ALA A 18 3.50 4.67 9.03
CA ALA A 18 2.36 5.57 9.18
C ALA A 18 1.40 5.15 10.29
N ASN A 19 1.31 3.85 10.59
CA ASN A 19 0.41 3.24 11.58
C ASN A 19 -1.05 3.72 11.49
N LYS A 20 -1.50 4.05 10.28
CA LYS A 20 -2.87 4.47 9.97
C LYS A 20 -3.17 4.20 8.48
N PRO A 21 -4.45 4.09 8.10
CA PRO A 21 -4.81 3.99 6.69
C PRO A 21 -4.30 5.17 5.87
N LEU A 22 -3.70 4.90 4.72
CA LEU A 22 -3.23 5.92 3.78
C LEU A 22 -3.88 5.73 2.42
N SER A 23 -4.15 6.84 1.73
CA SER A 23 -4.62 6.79 0.35
C SER A 23 -3.51 6.29 -0.59
N THR A 24 -3.88 5.76 -1.76
CA THR A 24 -2.92 5.39 -2.81
C THR A 24 -1.97 6.55 -3.16
N LYS A 25 -2.49 7.79 -3.15
CA LYS A 25 -1.70 9.00 -3.42
C LYS A 25 -0.64 9.23 -2.34
N GLU A 26 -1.02 9.24 -1.06
CA GLU A 26 -0.07 9.43 0.04
C GLU A 26 1.00 8.33 0.06
N ILE A 27 0.63 7.10 -0.25
CA ILE A 27 1.59 5.99 -0.35
C ILE A 27 2.55 6.22 -1.50
N SER A 28 2.06 6.65 -2.66
CA SER A 28 2.90 6.88 -3.85
C SER A 28 3.94 7.98 -3.61
N GLU A 29 3.54 9.07 -2.96
CA GLU A 29 4.43 10.19 -2.62
C GLU A 29 5.49 9.75 -1.62
N ARG A 30 5.11 9.02 -0.55
CA ARG A 30 6.05 8.58 0.49
C ARG A 30 6.95 7.42 0.08
N ALA A 31 6.49 6.57 -0.83
CA ALA A 31 7.27 5.44 -1.35
C ALA A 31 8.17 5.84 -2.52
N GLU A 32 8.07 7.10 -2.99
CA GLU A 32 8.74 7.60 -4.20
C GLU A 32 8.42 6.72 -5.42
N LEU A 33 7.13 6.42 -5.60
CA LEU A 33 6.60 5.60 -6.69
C LEU A 33 5.56 6.39 -7.47
N SER A 34 5.42 6.08 -8.77
CA SER A 34 4.29 6.60 -9.53
C SER A 34 2.97 6.08 -8.97
N TRP A 35 1.90 6.87 -9.09
CA TRP A 35 0.58 6.44 -8.65
C TRP A 35 0.12 5.13 -9.32
N PRO A 36 0.28 4.93 -10.66
CA PRO A 36 -0.06 3.66 -11.31
C PRO A 36 0.74 2.47 -10.77
N THR A 37 2.05 2.64 -10.57
CA THR A 37 2.92 1.60 -9.98
C THR A 37 2.47 1.24 -8.57
N THR A 38 2.17 2.25 -7.76
CA THR A 38 1.72 2.08 -6.37
C THR A 38 0.40 1.31 -6.32
N LYS A 39 -0.58 1.70 -7.13
CA LYS A 39 -1.86 1.00 -7.23
C LYS A 39 -1.68 -0.47 -7.62
N LYS A 40 -0.89 -0.73 -8.66
CA LYS A 40 -0.60 -2.11 -9.12
C LYS A 40 -0.09 -2.98 -7.97
N TYR A 41 0.91 -2.50 -7.23
CA TYR A 41 1.48 -3.29 -6.14
C TYR A 41 0.56 -3.40 -4.93
N LEU A 42 -0.25 -2.39 -4.61
CA LEU A 42 -1.27 -2.50 -3.57
C LEU A 42 -2.32 -3.57 -3.92
N ASP A 43 -2.78 -3.60 -5.17
CA ASP A 43 -3.71 -4.62 -5.65
C ASP A 43 -3.09 -6.04 -5.58
N GLU A 44 -1.81 -6.19 -5.95
CA GLU A 44 -1.08 -7.45 -5.81
C GLU A 44 -0.89 -7.86 -4.33
N MET A 45 -0.53 -6.92 -3.47
CA MET A 45 -0.36 -7.15 -2.03
C MET A 45 -1.69 -7.50 -1.35
N HIS A 46 -2.80 -6.92 -1.81
CA HIS A 46 -4.14 -7.24 -1.33
C HIS A 46 -4.54 -8.67 -1.68
N LYS A 47 -4.31 -9.10 -2.93
CA LYS A 47 -4.52 -10.49 -3.36
C LYS A 47 -3.69 -11.48 -2.55
N LYS A 48 -2.51 -11.07 -2.09
CA LYS A 48 -1.62 -11.87 -1.23
C LYS A 48 -1.95 -11.75 0.27
N ASN A 49 -3.03 -11.07 0.65
CA ASN A 49 -3.44 -10.81 2.03
C ASN A 49 -2.43 -10.04 2.89
N TYR A 50 -1.54 -9.23 2.29
CA TYR A 50 -0.61 -8.39 3.05
C TYR A 50 -1.21 -7.06 3.50
N VAL A 51 -2.15 -6.53 2.72
CA VAL A 51 -2.83 -5.27 2.99
C VAL A 51 -4.32 -5.45 2.76
N ASP A 52 -5.11 -4.63 3.45
CA ASP A 52 -6.52 -4.48 3.16
C ASP A 52 -6.82 -3.06 2.69
N GLY A 53 -7.96 -2.88 2.02
CA GLY A 53 -8.35 -1.64 1.39
C GLY A 53 -9.81 -1.29 1.62
N GLY A 54 -10.11 0.00 1.75
CA GLY A 54 -11.46 0.51 1.95
C GLY A 54 -11.70 1.81 1.20
N ILE A 55 -12.91 2.00 0.69
CA ILE A 55 -13.32 3.24 0.04
C ILE A 55 -13.81 4.23 1.10
N LYS A 56 -13.25 5.45 1.08
CA LYS A 56 -13.74 6.57 1.89
C LYS A 56 -13.85 7.81 1.00
N GLY A 57 -15.08 8.24 0.74
CA GLY A 57 -15.36 9.26 -0.28
C GLY A 57 -14.93 8.78 -1.67
N ASN A 58 -14.15 9.58 -2.38
CA ASN A 58 -13.65 9.27 -3.73
C ASN A 58 -12.25 8.63 -3.75
N SER A 59 -11.76 8.12 -2.62
CA SER A 59 -10.40 7.58 -2.50
C SER A 59 -10.38 6.21 -1.84
N VAL A 60 -9.44 5.36 -2.28
CA VAL A 60 -9.14 4.08 -1.66
C VAL A 60 -8.02 4.27 -0.65
N PHE A 61 -8.25 3.84 0.58
CA PHE A 61 -7.30 3.83 1.68
C PHE A 61 -6.85 2.41 1.96
N TRP A 62 -5.59 2.25 2.36
CA TRP A 62 -4.93 0.98 2.56
C TRP A 62 -4.27 0.90 3.94
N TRP A 63 -4.28 -0.29 4.54
CA TRP A 63 -3.63 -0.58 5.82
C TRP A 63 -3.04 -2.00 5.82
N ILE A 64 -2.08 -2.26 6.72
CA ILE A 64 -1.50 -3.60 6.90
C ILE A 64 -2.57 -4.52 7.49
N LYS A 65 -2.68 -5.72 6.92
CA LYS A 65 -3.53 -6.77 7.44
C LYS A 65 -2.73 -7.58 8.48
N TYR A 66 -3.21 -7.59 9.72
CA TYR A 66 -2.64 -8.36 10.83
C TYR A 66 -3.15 -9.80 10.83
#